data_AF-A0A1U8MFZ3-F1
#
_entry.id   AF-A0A1U8MFZ3-F1
#
_cell.length_a   1.000
_cell.length_b   1.000
_cell.length_c   1.000
_cell.angle_alpha   90.00
_cell.angle_beta   90.00
_cell.angle_gamma   90.00
#
_symmetry.space_group_name_H-M   'P 1'
#
loop_
_entity.id
_entity.type
_entity.pdbx_description
1 polymer ?
#
loop_
_entity_poly.entity_id
_entity_poly.type
_entity_poly.pdbx_seq_one_letter_code
_entity_poly.pdbx_strand_id
1 'polypeptide(L)'
;METSYEDFEPSCKWRRDQNCDKLEVHLSGFRRQQLKVEIHSSGILEISGERLMDEGKSKRIISRFRKEFPISEDYQRTQIHAKFYNGILHLVMPKEIVPTISSPAGGGGDEDNDGKASSSGTSYLTCLMKLNKNIALDIMILAISLAIVVAYVKKYCQCSSLE
;
A
#
# COMPACT_ATOMS: atom_id res chain seq x y z
N MET A 1 -17.13 -39.42 -0.35
CA MET A 1 -15.93 -38.59 -0.14
C MET A 1 -16.32 -37.48 0.83
N GLU A 2 -15.78 -37.50 2.04
CA GLU A 2 -16.08 -36.54 3.11
C GLU A 2 -15.23 -35.28 2.92
N THR A 3 -15.81 -34.08 3.04
CA THR A 3 -15.08 -32.81 2.93
C THR A 3 -15.05 -32.11 4.28
N SER A 4 -13.86 -31.81 4.80
CA SER A 4 -13.66 -31.02 6.02
C SER A 4 -13.05 -29.66 5.70
N TYR A 5 -13.47 -28.64 6.43
CA TYR A 5 -12.94 -27.29 6.32
C TYR A 5 -12.02 -26.97 7.50
N GLU A 6 -10.87 -26.37 7.20
CA GLU A 6 -9.92 -25.87 8.17
C GLU A 6 -9.82 -24.35 8.03
N ASP A 7 -10.03 -23.62 9.12
CA ASP A 7 -9.94 -22.17 9.09
C ASP A 7 -8.47 -21.74 9.22
N PHE A 8 -8.03 -20.92 8.27
CA PHE A 8 -6.73 -20.28 8.24
C PHE A 8 -6.87 -18.83 8.71
N GLU A 9 -6.08 -18.44 9.71
CA GLU A 9 -6.11 -17.09 10.24
C GLU A 9 -4.92 -16.28 9.67
N PRO A 10 -5.16 -15.37 8.72
CA PRO A 10 -4.08 -14.61 8.09
C PRO A 10 -3.56 -13.50 8.99
N SER A 11 -2.23 -13.34 9.05
CA SER A 11 -1.64 -12.18 9.73
C SER A 11 -1.80 -10.91 8.88
N CYS A 12 -2.14 -9.81 9.54
CA CYS A 12 -2.46 -8.54 8.89
C CYS A 12 -1.58 -7.43 9.44
N LYS A 13 -1.03 -6.59 8.57
CA LYS A 13 -0.17 -5.47 8.96
C LYS A 13 -0.63 -4.19 8.28
N TRP A 14 -0.95 -3.20 9.10
CA TRP A 14 -1.36 -1.87 8.66
C TRP A 14 -0.19 -0.90 8.63
N ARG A 15 -0.15 -0.06 7.60
CA ARG A 15 0.69 1.12 7.51
C ARG A 15 -0.23 2.29 7.21
N ARG A 16 -0.41 3.17 8.20
CA ARG A 16 -1.30 4.32 8.10
C ARG A 16 -0.48 5.54 7.69
N ASP A 17 -0.81 6.18 6.57
CA ASP A 17 -0.21 7.45 6.16
C ASP A 17 -1.31 8.51 5.96
N GLN A 18 -0.89 9.77 5.81
CA GLN A 18 -1.82 10.90 5.67
C GLN A 18 -2.68 10.81 4.41
N ASN A 19 -2.11 10.32 3.29
CA ASN A 19 -2.78 10.33 1.99
C ASN A 19 -3.31 8.94 1.57
N CYS A 20 -2.72 7.88 2.10
CA CYS A 20 -3.15 6.52 1.77
C CYS A 20 -2.74 5.54 2.86
N ASP A 21 -3.56 4.54 3.07
CA ASP A 21 -3.21 3.43 3.96
C ASP A 21 -2.84 2.20 3.15
N LYS A 22 -1.91 1.43 3.68
CA LYS A 22 -1.49 0.16 3.10
C LYS A 22 -1.80 -0.97 4.07
N LEU A 23 -2.36 -2.04 3.55
CA LEU A 23 -2.65 -3.27 4.29
C LEU A 23 -1.92 -4.43 3.63
N GLU A 24 -1.09 -5.12 4.40
CA GLU A 24 -0.45 -6.37 4.00
C GLU A 24 -1.16 -7.52 4.69
N VAL A 25 -1.66 -8.47 3.92
CA VAL A 25 -2.30 -9.71 4.42
C VAL A 25 -1.47 -10.89 3.99
N HIS A 26 -0.90 -11.62 4.94
CA HIS A 26 -0.04 -12.78 4.68
C HIS A 26 -0.92 -14.01 4.46
N LEU A 27 -0.92 -14.52 3.24
CA LEU A 27 -1.75 -15.63 2.76
C LEU A 27 -0.86 -16.78 2.28
N SER A 28 0.08 -17.19 3.13
CA SER A 28 1.04 -18.25 2.83
C SER A 28 0.34 -19.54 2.38
N GLY A 29 0.75 -20.05 1.21
CA GLY A 29 0.18 -21.27 0.65
C GLY A 29 -1.10 -21.09 -0.17
N PHE A 30 -1.63 -19.87 -0.30
CA PHE A 30 -2.70 -19.54 -1.24
C PHE A 30 -2.11 -19.00 -2.56
N ARG A 31 -2.80 -19.30 -3.67
CA ARG A 31 -2.50 -18.74 -4.99
C ARG A 31 -3.48 -17.61 -5.31
N ARG A 32 -3.08 -16.69 -6.20
CA ARG A 32 -3.92 -15.55 -6.60
C ARG A 32 -5.34 -15.95 -7.02
N GLN A 33 -5.48 -17.05 -7.76
CA GLN A 33 -6.78 -17.52 -8.28
C GLN A 33 -7.71 -18.06 -7.19
N GLN A 34 -7.18 -18.32 -5.99
CA GLN A 34 -7.90 -18.81 -4.82
C GLN A 34 -8.37 -17.67 -3.91
N LEU A 35 -8.11 -16.41 -4.29
CA LEU A 35 -8.40 -15.23 -3.49
C LEU A 35 -9.54 -14.43 -4.10
N LYS A 36 -10.36 -13.85 -3.22
CA LYS A 36 -11.42 -12.91 -3.54
C LYS A 36 -11.23 -11.66 -2.70
N VAL A 37 -11.31 -10.50 -3.36
CA VAL A 37 -11.25 -9.18 -2.71
C VAL A 37 -12.44 -8.39 -3.20
N GLU A 38 -13.33 -8.02 -2.29
CA GLU A 38 -14.56 -7.32 -2.60
C GLU A 38 -14.74 -6.14 -1.66
N ILE A 39 -15.34 -5.07 -2.18
CA ILE A 39 -15.76 -3.93 -1.37
C ILE A 39 -17.28 -3.87 -1.48
N HIS A 40 -17.95 -4.11 -0.36
CA HIS A 40 -19.40 -4.09 -0.28
C HIS A 40 -19.89 -2.64 -0.22
N SER A 41 -21.14 -2.42 -0.67
CA SER A 41 -21.80 -1.11 -0.56
C SER A 41 -21.95 -0.63 0.88
N SER A 42 -21.95 -1.55 1.85
CA SER A 42 -21.94 -1.27 3.29
C SER A 42 -20.62 -0.68 3.82
N GLY A 43 -19.60 -0.50 2.96
CA GLY A 43 -18.28 -0.03 3.37
C GLY A 43 -17.41 -1.11 3.99
N ILE A 44 -17.68 -2.39 3.70
CA ILE A 44 -16.84 -3.50 4.18
C ILE A 44 -15.93 -3.98 3.06
N LEU A 45 -14.61 -3.95 3.29
CA LEU A 45 -13.63 -4.66 2.49
C LEU A 45 -13.55 -6.10 2.97
N GLU A 46 -14.00 -7.03 2.14
CA GLU A 46 -13.88 -8.46 2.37
C GLU A 46 -12.71 -9.05 1.59
N ILE A 47 -11.88 -9.84 2.28
CA ILE A 47 -10.80 -10.63 1.72
C ILE A 47 -11.05 -12.07 2.13
N SER A 48 -11.27 -12.95 1.16
CA SER A 48 -11.54 -14.36 1.39
C SER A 48 -10.76 -15.25 0.44
N GLY A 49 -10.67 -16.52 0.77
CA GLY A 49 -10.06 -17.49 -0.13
C GLY A 49 -10.17 -18.92 0.39
N GLU A 50 -10.10 -19.86 -0.55
CA GLU A 50 -10.18 -21.30 -0.29
C GLU A 50 -9.13 -22.06 -1.10
N ARG A 51 -8.47 -23.03 -0.47
CA ARG A 51 -7.49 -23.89 -1.12
C ARG A 51 -7.66 -25.34 -0.69
N LEU A 52 -7.47 -26.25 -1.64
CA LEU A 52 -7.37 -27.68 -1.35
C LEU A 52 -6.01 -27.95 -0.67
N MET A 53 -6.02 -28.54 0.53
CA MET A 53 -4.81 -28.94 1.25
C MET A 53 -4.47 -30.42 1.03
N ASP A 54 -5.48 -31.28 1.05
CA ASP A 54 -5.31 -32.73 0.85
C ASP A 54 -6.54 -33.33 0.14
N GLU A 55 -6.29 -34.31 -0.72
CA GLU A 55 -7.29 -35.04 -1.49
C GLU A 55 -6.96 -36.54 -1.50
N GLY A 56 -7.50 -37.25 -0.51
CA GLY A 56 -7.39 -38.70 -0.39
C GLY A 56 -8.61 -39.43 -0.97
N LYS A 57 -8.54 -40.76 -1.01
CA LYS A 57 -9.61 -41.64 -1.54
C LYS A 57 -10.97 -41.45 -0.83
N SER A 58 -10.95 -41.10 0.46
CA SER A 58 -12.15 -40.97 1.29
C SER A 58 -12.38 -39.56 1.85
N LYS A 59 -11.35 -38.73 1.95
CA LYS A 59 -11.39 -37.43 2.62
C LYS A 59 -10.77 -36.31 1.77
N ARG A 60 -11.37 -35.13 1.82
CA ARG A 60 -10.93 -33.89 1.18
C ARG A 60 -10.80 -32.80 2.24
N ILE A 61 -9.66 -32.13 2.32
CA ILE A 61 -9.41 -31.05 3.30
C ILE A 61 -9.28 -29.72 2.55
N ILE A 62 -10.15 -28.78 2.87
CA ILE A 62 -10.16 -27.43 2.29
C ILE A 62 -9.78 -26.43 3.38
N SER A 63 -8.70 -25.69 3.18
CA SER A 63 -8.36 -24.56 4.03
C SER A 63 -8.97 -23.29 3.48
N ARG A 64 -9.60 -22.50 4.35
CA ARG A 64 -10.29 -21.27 3.98
C ARG A 64 -10.01 -20.14 4.95
N PHE A 65 -10.20 -18.90 4.51
CA PHE A 65 -10.18 -17.75 5.39
C PHE A 65 -11.18 -16.69 4.93
N ARG A 66 -11.59 -15.84 5.86
CA ARG A 66 -12.40 -14.66 5.60
C ARG A 66 -12.00 -13.54 6.56
N LYS A 67 -11.66 -12.38 6.01
CA LYS A 67 -11.35 -11.17 6.76
C LYS A 67 -12.16 -10.00 6.25
N GLU A 68 -12.68 -9.24 7.18
CA GLU A 68 -13.46 -8.04 6.91
C GLU A 68 -12.80 -6.84 7.58
N PHE A 69 -12.71 -5.74 6.84
CA PHE A 69 -12.22 -4.48 7.35
C PHE A 69 -13.24 -3.38 7.03
N PRO A 70 -13.70 -2.62 8.03
CA PRO A 70 -14.52 -1.45 7.77
C PRO A 70 -13.67 -0.39 7.06
N ILE A 71 -14.21 0.11 5.95
CA ILE A 71 -13.67 1.20 5.14
C ILE A 71 -14.60 2.39 5.31
N SER A 72 -14.10 3.38 6.03
CA SER A 72 -14.80 4.64 6.25
C SER A 72 -14.98 5.43 4.94
N GLU A 73 -15.83 6.46 4.98
CA GLU A 73 -16.14 7.28 3.80
C GLU A 73 -14.97 8.17 3.34
N ASP A 74 -14.00 8.41 4.22
CA ASP A 74 -12.76 9.13 3.92
C ASP A 74 -11.81 8.35 2.97
N TYR A 75 -12.21 7.19 2.46
CA TYR A 75 -11.46 6.45 1.45
C TYR A 75 -12.09 6.55 0.07
N GLN A 76 -11.24 6.71 -0.93
CA GLN A 76 -11.62 6.63 -2.34
C GLN A 76 -11.82 5.16 -2.72
N ARG A 77 -12.99 4.59 -2.40
CA ARG A 77 -13.29 3.14 -2.55
C ARG A 77 -13.01 2.61 -3.97
N THR A 78 -13.31 3.40 -5.01
CA THR A 78 -13.07 3.04 -6.42
C THR A 78 -11.59 2.99 -6.80
N GLN A 79 -10.71 3.60 -5.99
CA GLN A 79 -9.26 3.63 -6.20
C GLN A 79 -8.51 2.70 -5.24
N ILE A 80 -9.20 1.84 -4.50
CA ILE A 80 -8.55 0.79 -3.73
C ILE A 80 -7.98 -0.24 -4.71
N HIS A 81 -6.68 -0.49 -4.61
CA HIS A 81 -5.97 -1.41 -5.50
C HIS A 81 -5.31 -2.53 -4.69
N ALA A 82 -5.40 -3.76 -5.21
CA ALA A 82 -4.81 -4.94 -4.60
C ALA A 82 -3.79 -5.59 -5.54
N LYS A 83 -2.65 -6.02 -4.99
CA LYS A 83 -1.63 -6.82 -5.69
C LYS A 83 -1.22 -8.00 -4.82
N PHE A 84 -1.17 -9.19 -5.41
CA PHE A 84 -0.73 -10.40 -4.73
C PHE A 84 0.61 -10.88 -5.29
N TYR A 85 1.63 -10.95 -4.44
CA TYR A 85 2.94 -11.50 -4.77
C TYR A 85 3.64 -11.96 -3.48
N ASN A 86 4.60 -12.88 -3.60
CA ASN A 86 5.37 -13.41 -2.46
C ASN A 86 4.51 -13.93 -1.30
N GLY A 87 3.32 -14.47 -1.59
CA GLY A 87 2.40 -14.96 -0.55
C GLY A 87 1.71 -13.87 0.26
N ILE A 88 1.79 -12.60 -0.17
CA ILE A 88 1.22 -11.45 0.52
C ILE A 88 0.27 -10.71 -0.42
N LEU A 89 -0.91 -10.39 0.08
CA LEU A 89 -1.85 -9.47 -0.55
C LEU A 89 -1.57 -8.07 -0.04
N HIS A 90 -1.11 -7.20 -0.93
CA HIS A 90 -0.86 -5.79 -0.67
C HIS A 90 -2.03 -4.97 -1.18
N LEU A 91 -2.74 -4.30 -0.27
CA LEU A 91 -3.76 -3.32 -0.60
C LEU A 91 -3.23 -1.91 -0.40
N VAL A 92 -3.57 -1.05 -1.34
CA VAL A 92 -3.35 0.39 -1.28
C VAL A 92 -4.71 1.06 -1.29
N MET A 93 -4.99 1.84 -0.25
CA MET A 93 -6.28 2.48 -0.01
C MET A 93 -6.07 4.00 0.09
N PRO A 94 -6.27 4.75 -1.00
CA PRO A 94 -6.18 6.21 -0.98
C PRO A 94 -7.27 6.84 -0.12
N LYS A 95 -6.91 7.89 0.62
CA LYS A 95 -7.85 8.72 1.38
C LYS A 95 -8.35 9.87 0.52
N GLU A 96 -9.58 10.29 0.75
CA GLU A 96 -10.10 11.55 0.24
C GLU A 96 -9.35 12.69 0.91
N ILE A 97 -8.71 13.52 0.09
CA ILE A 97 -8.04 14.73 0.56
C ILE A 97 -9.14 15.76 0.76
N VAL A 98 -9.72 15.83 1.95
CA VAL A 98 -10.54 16.98 2.33
C VAL A 98 -9.56 18.14 2.56
N PRO A 99 -9.55 19.21 1.75
CA PRO A 99 -8.75 20.38 2.07
C PRO A 99 -9.23 20.90 3.41
N THR A 100 -8.39 20.76 4.44
CA THR A 100 -8.70 21.25 5.78
C THR A 100 -8.63 22.76 5.71
N ILE A 101 -9.76 23.40 5.42
CA ILE A 101 -9.89 24.86 5.55
C ILE A 101 -9.92 25.13 7.05
N SER A 102 -8.76 25.43 7.63
CA SER A 102 -8.70 26.07 8.94
C SER A 102 -9.25 27.50 8.77
N SER A 103 -10.50 27.72 9.18
CA SER A 103 -11.20 29.01 9.17
C SER A 103 -10.41 30.13 9.88
N PRO A 104 -10.62 31.41 9.52
CA PRO A 104 -11.73 32.14 10.15
C PRO A 104 -12.54 33.05 9.21
N ALA A 105 -13.85 33.09 9.46
CA ALA A 105 -14.82 34.17 9.26
C ALA A 105 -14.87 34.94 7.91
N GLY A 106 -16.02 34.84 7.23
CA GLY A 106 -16.57 35.96 6.44
C GLY A 106 -17.01 35.62 5.01
N GLY A 107 -18.32 35.44 4.83
CA GLY A 107 -19.16 36.01 3.78
C GLY A 107 -18.89 35.78 2.28
N GLY A 108 -19.97 35.41 1.56
CA GLY A 108 -20.21 35.83 0.18
C GLY A 108 -19.93 34.77 -0.88
N GLY A 109 -20.96 34.41 -1.64
CA GLY A 109 -20.91 33.41 -2.69
C GLY A 109 -20.44 33.90 -4.06
N ASP A 110 -20.40 32.90 -4.94
CA ASP A 110 -20.66 32.89 -6.39
C ASP A 110 -19.47 32.69 -7.36
N GLU A 111 -19.72 31.70 -8.22
CA GLU A 111 -19.29 31.49 -9.61
C GLU A 111 -17.96 30.76 -9.94
N ASP A 112 -18.16 29.50 -10.35
CA ASP A 112 -17.71 28.85 -11.58
C ASP A 112 -16.22 28.83 -11.95
N ASN A 113 -15.67 27.60 -11.98
CA ASN A 113 -15.01 27.14 -13.20
C ASN A 113 -14.95 25.61 -13.31
N ASP A 114 -15.48 25.13 -14.44
CA ASP A 114 -15.28 23.82 -15.02
C ASP A 114 -13.78 23.48 -15.09
N GLY A 115 -13.41 22.53 -14.24
CA GLY A 115 -12.11 21.87 -14.25
C GLY A 115 -12.29 20.41 -13.90
N LYS A 116 -13.12 19.68 -14.66
CA LYS A 116 -13.19 18.21 -14.62
C LYS A 116 -11.91 17.60 -15.23
N ALA A 117 -10.76 17.97 -14.67
CA ALA A 117 -9.55 17.18 -14.77
C ALA A 117 -9.80 15.95 -13.88
N SER A 118 -9.83 14.77 -14.50
CA SER A 118 -9.88 13.48 -13.82
C SER A 118 -8.80 13.39 -12.73
N SER A 119 -9.16 13.72 -11.48
CA SER A 119 -8.35 13.48 -10.28
C SER A 119 -8.19 11.98 -9.99
N SER A 120 -8.91 11.15 -10.74
CA SER A 120 -8.99 9.70 -10.67
C SER A 120 -7.64 8.98 -10.86
N GLY A 121 -6.70 9.60 -11.60
CA GLY A 121 -5.38 9.03 -11.82
C GLY A 121 -4.30 9.55 -10.87
N THR A 122 -4.45 10.77 -10.37
CA THR A 122 -3.38 11.44 -9.61
C THR A 122 -3.29 10.97 -8.17
N SER A 123 -4.40 10.61 -7.52
CA SER A 123 -4.40 10.15 -6.12
C SER A 123 -3.69 8.79 -5.95
N TYR A 124 -4.03 7.78 -6.76
CA TYR A 124 -3.32 6.49 -6.75
C TYR A 124 -1.83 6.66 -7.12
N LEU A 125 -1.52 7.48 -8.13
CA LEU A 125 -0.13 7.77 -8.51
C LEU A 125 0.61 8.47 -7.39
N THR A 126 -0.02 9.41 -6.69
CA THR A 126 0.59 10.10 -5.54
C THR A 126 0.89 9.10 -4.41
N CYS A 127 0.03 8.10 -4.20
CA CYS A 127 0.30 7.04 -3.22
C CYS A 127 1.43 6.09 -3.67
N LEU A 128 1.56 5.81 -4.97
CA LEU A 128 2.66 5.00 -5.52
C LEU A 128 3.99 5.76 -5.55
N MET A 129 3.96 7.07 -5.86
CA MET A 129 5.13 7.94 -5.97
C MET A 129 5.74 8.27 -4.60
N LYS A 130 4.98 8.21 -3.51
CA LYS A 130 5.50 8.28 -2.14
C LYS A 130 6.02 6.91 -1.68
N LEU A 131 6.98 6.37 -2.42
CA LEU A 131 7.80 5.27 -1.94
C LEU A 131 8.87 5.85 -1.01
N ASN A 132 8.78 5.48 0.27
CA ASN A 132 9.83 5.54 1.29
C ASN A 132 10.44 6.93 1.58
N LYS A 133 10.01 7.55 2.68
CA LYS A 133 10.60 8.78 3.25
C LYS A 133 12.12 8.67 3.51
N ASN A 134 12.67 7.46 3.48
CA ASN A 134 14.09 7.20 3.70
C ASN A 134 14.94 7.24 2.41
N ILE A 135 14.35 7.22 1.21
CA ILE A 135 15.12 7.28 -0.05
C ILE A 135 15.85 8.62 -0.20
N ALA A 136 15.20 9.72 0.17
CA ALA A 136 15.84 11.04 0.16
C ALA A 136 17.05 11.09 1.10
N LEU A 137 16.95 10.40 2.25
CA LEU A 137 18.01 10.31 3.24
C LEU A 137 19.16 9.44 2.70
N ASP A 138 18.87 8.28 2.09
CA ASP A 138 19.87 7.41 1.48
C ASP A 138 20.63 8.11 0.35
N ILE A 139 19.92 8.87 -0.52
CA ILE A 139 20.54 9.66 -1.59
C ILE A 139 21.45 10.77 -1.01
N MET A 140 21.02 11.46 0.04
CA MET A 140 21.86 12.47 0.71
C MET A 140 23.11 11.86 1.34
N ILE A 141 23.00 10.70 2.01
CA ILE A 141 24.16 10.00 2.59
C ILE A 141 25.16 9.62 1.50
N LEU A 142 24.69 9.07 0.38
CA LEU A 142 25.54 8.71 -0.76
C LEU A 142 26.25 9.92 -1.38
N ALA A 143 25.57 11.06 -1.47
CA ALA A 143 26.18 12.30 -1.97
C ALA A 143 27.26 12.84 -1.02
N ILE A 144 26.99 12.84 0.29
CA ILE A 144 27.95 13.31 1.31
C ILE A 144 29.17 12.39 1.36
N SER A 145 28.98 11.07 1.33
CA SER A 145 30.10 10.12 1.35
C SER A 145 31.00 10.28 0.12
N LEU A 146 30.42 10.46 -1.07
CA LEU A 146 31.17 10.75 -2.29
C LEU A 146 31.95 12.07 -2.19
N ALA A 147 31.32 13.13 -1.66
CA ALA A 147 31.98 14.42 -1.46
C ALA A 147 33.18 14.33 -0.50
N ILE A 148 33.04 13.56 0.59
CA ILE A 148 34.14 13.30 1.54
C ILE A 148 35.28 12.56 0.86
N VAL A 149 34.98 11.51 0.09
CA VAL A 149 36.00 10.75 -0.65
C VAL A 149 36.71 11.64 -1.67
N VAL A 150 35.98 12.48 -2.41
CA VAL A 150 36.57 13.44 -3.36
C VAL A 150 37.44 14.46 -2.65
N ALA A 151 37.01 15.00 -1.50
CA ALA A 151 37.80 15.92 -0.70
C ALA A 151 39.07 15.26 -0.14
N TYR A 152 38.96 14.00 0.29
CA TYR A 152 40.08 13.20 0.75
C TYR A 152 41.08 12.95 -0.38
N VAL A 153 40.64 12.43 -1.53
CA VAL A 153 41.51 12.22 -2.70
C VAL A 153 42.16 13.52 -3.14
N LYS A 154 41.41 14.63 -3.19
CA LYS A 154 41.96 15.95 -3.54
C LYS A 154 43.00 16.42 -2.53
N LYS A 155 42.78 16.21 -1.23
CA LYS A 155 43.75 16.51 -0.17
C LYS A 155 45.02 15.67 -0.29
N TYR A 156 44.88 14.39 -0.60
CA TYR A 156 46.02 13.47 -0.76
C TYR A 156 46.79 13.71 -2.05
N CYS A 157 46.13 14.03 -3.17
CA CYS A 157 46.79 14.40 -4.42
C CYS A 157 47.58 15.73 -4.32
N GLN A 158 47.17 16.66 -3.44
CA GLN A 158 47.96 17.86 -3.20
C GLN A 158 49.19 17.62 -2.31
N CYS A 159 49.18 16.56 -1.48
CA CYS A 159 50.36 16.17 -0.71
C CYS A 159 51.39 15.39 -1.54
N SER A 160 50.99 14.67 -2.60
CA SER A 160 51.90 13.84 -3.39
C SER A 160 52.70 14.60 -4.47
N SER A 161 52.50 15.91 -4.64
CA SER A 161 53.21 16.73 -5.63
C SER A 161 54.32 17.61 -5.04
N LEU A 162 54.67 17.39 -3.77
CA LEU A 162 55.67 18.15 -2.99
C LEU A 162 56.85 17.28 -2.51
N GLU A 163 57.07 16.12 -3.14
CA GLU A 163 58.28 15.30 -3.02
C GLU A 163 59.06 15.29 -4.34
#